data_AF-A0A2E6NLM2-F1
#
_entry.id   AF-A0A2E6NLM2-F1
#
_cell.length_a   1.000
_cell.length_b   1.000
_cell.length_c   1.000
_cell.angle_alpha   90.00
_cell.angle_beta   90.00
_cell.angle_gamma   90.00
#
_symmetry.space_group_name_H-M   'P 1'
#
loop_
_entity.id
_entity.type
_entity.pdbx_description
1 polymer ?
#
loop_
_entity_poly.entity_id
_entity_poly.type
_entity_poly.pdbx_seq_one_letter_code
_entity_poly.pdbx_strand_id
1 'polypeptide(L)'
;MTRIDQFESVFKSADKPVFRYEPFAVGSALAVTDLDGDGAESFRSLVRKYLGASGEEGLPPLQVVRGDEFGSIEDCLKIIDRDKPGLICTYRGLHSDCWRWGHSLGSYVEVLTQTVNIPVLVFPHPGSAAALSADGDDCSRVMAMTDHLAGDSRLVNAALFFTPARGTLHLTNIEDEQVFERYMAAIEKIPSVDSAAVRENLLFRILKEARDYIQSCRAVVAEQGLEVEILEAIELGMHVEDYRQLVVAGEIDLLVMNTREVDQLAMHGLAYTLAVELCDIPLLLL
;
A
#
# COMPACT_ATOMS: atom_id res chain seq x y z
N MET A 1 19.24 -38.76 -1.60
CA MET A 1 19.61 -37.34 -1.42
C MET A 1 21.04 -37.27 -0.95
N THR A 2 21.90 -36.62 -1.72
CA THR A 2 23.35 -36.52 -1.46
C THR A 2 23.65 -35.35 -0.53
N ARG A 3 24.71 -35.43 0.29
CA ARG A 3 25.11 -34.34 1.21
C ARG A 3 25.30 -32.99 0.50
N ILE A 4 25.69 -33.02 -0.78
CA ILE A 4 25.88 -31.83 -1.62
C ILE A 4 24.57 -31.05 -1.82
N ASP A 5 23.43 -31.75 -2.01
CA ASP A 5 22.11 -31.12 -2.16
C ASP A 5 21.68 -30.41 -0.87
N GLN A 6 22.07 -30.96 0.31
CA GLN A 6 21.82 -30.32 1.60
C GLN A 6 22.68 -29.06 1.78
N PHE A 7 23.94 -29.06 1.34
CA PHE A 7 24.79 -27.86 1.43
C PHE A 7 24.33 -26.75 0.49
N GLU A 8 23.99 -27.05 -0.78
CA GLU A 8 23.43 -26.04 -1.68
C GLU A 8 22.08 -25.50 -1.20
N SER A 9 21.23 -26.36 -0.64
CA SER A 9 19.95 -25.93 -0.05
C SER A 9 20.16 -25.03 1.19
N VAL A 10 21.17 -25.30 2.02
CA VAL A 10 21.52 -24.45 3.17
C VAL A 10 22.08 -23.10 2.70
N PHE A 11 22.96 -23.08 1.71
CA PHE A 11 23.53 -21.83 1.16
C PHE A 11 22.47 -20.97 0.47
N LYS A 12 21.56 -21.56 -0.31
CA LYS A 12 20.41 -20.82 -0.89
C LYS A 12 19.39 -20.38 0.15
N SER A 13 19.30 -21.05 1.29
CA SER A 13 18.43 -20.63 2.40
C SER A 13 19.01 -19.52 3.28
N ALA A 14 20.28 -19.13 3.05
CA ALA A 14 20.98 -18.13 3.85
C ALA A 14 20.84 -16.70 3.29
N ASP A 15 20.50 -16.55 2.01
CA ASP A 15 20.23 -15.25 1.39
C ASP A 15 18.74 -14.96 1.45
N LYS A 16 18.25 -14.64 2.65
CA LYS A 16 16.87 -14.20 2.84
C LYS A 16 16.85 -12.69 2.91
N PRO A 17 15.91 -12.02 2.22
CA PRO A 17 15.70 -10.60 2.46
C PRO A 17 15.36 -10.38 3.93
N VAL A 18 16.03 -9.41 4.55
CA VAL A 18 15.78 -8.98 5.93
C VAL A 18 15.30 -7.54 5.85
N PHE A 19 14.24 -7.23 6.59
CA PHE A 19 13.70 -5.88 6.64
C PHE A 19 14.76 -4.89 7.13
N ARG A 20 14.86 -3.75 6.43
CA ARG A 20 15.71 -2.62 6.83
C ARG A 20 14.82 -1.48 7.21
N TYR A 21 14.89 -1.09 8.48
CA TYR A 21 14.20 0.10 8.94
C TYR A 21 14.92 1.35 8.44
N GLU A 22 14.23 2.09 7.57
CA GLU A 22 14.66 3.36 7.00
C GLU A 22 13.44 4.28 7.09
N PRO A 23 13.38 5.17 8.10
CA PRO A 23 12.20 5.99 8.36
C PRO A 23 11.70 6.67 7.09
N PHE A 24 10.43 6.42 6.76
CA PHE A 24 9.79 7.10 5.65
C PHE A 24 9.63 8.58 6.01
N ALA A 25 10.30 9.46 5.26
CA ALA A 25 10.39 10.87 5.59
C ALA A 25 9.54 11.70 4.62
N VAL A 26 8.50 12.34 5.16
CA VAL A 26 7.74 13.37 4.43
C VAL A 26 8.29 14.72 4.86
N GLY A 27 9.13 15.34 4.02
CA GLY A 27 9.69 16.67 4.31
C GLY A 27 8.67 17.80 4.20
N SER A 28 7.71 17.67 3.29
CA SER A 28 6.57 18.56 3.08
C SER A 28 5.44 17.81 2.39
N ALA A 29 4.21 18.20 2.65
CA ALA A 29 3.02 17.64 2.02
C ALA A 29 2.24 18.71 1.25
N LEU A 30 1.67 18.32 0.11
CA LEU A 30 0.82 19.16 -0.72
C LEU A 30 -0.59 18.56 -0.79
N ALA A 31 -1.57 19.23 -0.19
CA ALA A 31 -2.98 18.90 -0.37
C ALA A 31 -3.54 19.59 -1.61
N VAL A 32 -4.03 18.81 -2.58
CA VAL A 32 -4.64 19.31 -3.81
C VAL A 32 -6.14 19.03 -3.77
N THR A 33 -6.95 20.09 -3.86
CA THR A 33 -8.41 20.05 -3.70
C THR A 33 -9.09 21.02 -4.67
N ASP A 34 -10.28 20.66 -5.15
CA ASP A 34 -11.18 21.55 -5.90
C ASP A 34 -12.31 22.13 -5.05
N LEU A 35 -12.29 21.87 -3.73
CA LEU A 35 -13.20 22.49 -2.76
C LEU A 35 -12.80 23.94 -2.46
N ASP A 36 -13.80 24.74 -2.10
CA ASP A 36 -13.64 26.11 -1.64
C ASP A 36 -13.85 26.23 -0.11
N GLY A 37 -13.53 27.41 0.43
CA GLY A 37 -13.86 27.82 1.80
C GLY A 37 -13.67 26.74 2.87
N ASP A 38 -14.78 26.40 3.53
CA ASP A 38 -14.84 25.44 4.63
C ASP A 38 -14.54 24.00 4.18
N GLY A 39 -14.86 23.66 2.92
CA GLY A 39 -14.57 22.34 2.36
C GLY A 39 -13.06 22.11 2.23
N ALA A 40 -12.33 23.11 1.75
CA ALA A 40 -10.87 23.06 1.68
C ALA A 40 -10.21 22.94 3.07
N GLU A 41 -10.74 23.64 4.07
CA GLU A 41 -10.20 23.56 5.44
C GLU A 41 -10.54 22.23 6.13
N SER A 42 -11.71 21.67 5.85
CA SER A 42 -12.10 20.32 6.31
C SER A 42 -11.18 19.27 5.70
N PHE A 43 -10.90 19.36 4.40
CA PHE A 43 -9.96 18.45 3.73
C PHE A 43 -8.53 18.60 4.27
N ARG A 44 -8.07 19.83 4.49
CA ARG A 44 -6.77 20.09 5.14
C ARG A 44 -6.68 19.43 6.51
N SER A 45 -7.73 19.52 7.32
CA SER A 45 -7.78 18.92 8.65
C SER A 45 -7.75 17.39 8.58
N LEU A 46 -8.48 16.79 7.63
CA LEU A 46 -8.41 15.36 7.36
C LEU A 46 -6.99 14.91 6.97
N VAL A 47 -6.33 15.64 6.06
CA VAL A 47 -4.95 15.33 5.66
C VAL A 47 -3.98 15.43 6.85
N ARG A 48 -4.13 16.47 7.68
CA ARG A 48 -3.31 16.65 8.89
C ARG A 48 -3.40 15.46 9.84
N LYS A 49 -4.58 14.89 10.00
CA LYS A 49 -4.81 13.72 10.85
C LYS A 49 -3.98 12.51 10.41
N TYR A 50 -3.99 12.19 9.13
CA TYR A 50 -3.20 11.07 8.58
C TYR A 50 -1.70 11.33 8.63
N LEU A 51 -1.27 12.58 8.46
CA LEU A 51 0.14 12.96 8.64
C LEU A 51 0.60 12.88 10.10
N GLY A 52 -0.33 13.00 11.05
CA GLY A 52 -0.07 13.06 12.49
C GLY A 52 -0.12 11.72 13.21
N ALA A 53 -0.32 10.60 12.51
CA ALA A 53 -0.35 9.27 13.12
C ALA A 53 0.92 8.99 13.95
N SER A 54 2.08 9.48 13.52
CA SER A 54 3.34 9.37 14.28
C SER A 54 3.49 10.33 15.48
N GLY A 55 2.52 11.22 15.73
CA GLY A 55 2.52 12.24 16.80
C GLY A 55 2.53 13.70 16.29
N GLU A 56 2.24 14.66 17.18
CA GLU A 56 2.20 16.10 16.83
C GLU A 56 3.59 16.74 16.64
N GLU A 57 4.62 16.24 17.33
CA GLU A 57 5.99 16.74 17.19
C GLU A 57 6.60 16.26 15.86
N GLY A 58 6.79 17.18 14.92
CA GLY A 58 7.44 16.88 13.63
C GLY A 58 6.49 16.68 12.44
N LEU A 59 5.21 17.05 12.57
CA LEU A 59 4.26 17.08 11.46
C LEU A 59 4.83 17.82 10.24
N PRO A 60 4.82 17.23 9.03
CA PRO A 60 5.30 17.91 7.85
C PRO A 60 4.53 19.21 7.60
N PRO A 61 5.20 20.26 7.08
CA PRO A 61 4.49 21.44 6.61
C PRO A 61 3.50 21.02 5.51
N LEU A 62 2.25 21.45 5.67
CA LEU A 62 1.16 21.16 4.74
C LEU A 62 0.75 22.43 4.01
N GLN A 63 0.99 22.45 2.70
CA GLN A 63 0.46 23.45 1.79
C GLN A 63 -0.84 22.94 1.18
N VAL A 64 -1.83 23.82 1.00
CA VAL A 64 -3.08 23.51 0.31
C VAL A 64 -3.10 24.28 -1.00
N VAL A 65 -3.38 23.58 -2.10
CA VAL A 65 -3.58 24.13 -3.43
C VAL A 65 -5.04 23.88 -3.80
N ARG A 66 -5.77 24.97 -4.01
CA ARG A 66 -7.20 24.99 -4.27
C ARG A 66 -7.50 25.03 -5.77
N GLY A 67 -8.72 24.65 -6.15
CA GLY A 67 -9.13 24.52 -7.56
C GLY A 67 -9.14 25.85 -8.35
N ASP A 68 -9.07 26.99 -7.69
CA ASP A 68 -8.88 28.30 -8.33
C ASP A 68 -7.40 28.63 -8.62
N GLU A 69 -6.46 27.87 -8.05
CA GLU A 69 -5.01 28.02 -8.23
C GLU A 69 -4.46 27.20 -9.42
N PHE A 70 -5.22 26.22 -9.94
CA PHE A 70 -4.85 25.43 -11.12
C PHE A 70 -6.09 25.11 -11.98
N GLY A 71 -6.00 25.38 -13.28
CA GLY A 71 -7.11 25.13 -14.22
C GLY A 71 -7.00 23.82 -15.01
N SER A 72 -5.86 23.13 -14.88
CA SER A 72 -5.55 21.93 -15.65
C SER A 72 -4.58 21.01 -14.91
N ILE A 73 -4.49 19.75 -15.37
CA ILE A 73 -3.50 18.78 -14.89
C ILE A 73 -2.08 19.32 -15.12
N GLU A 74 -1.82 20.01 -16.24
CA GLU A 74 -0.50 20.60 -16.52
C GLU A 74 -0.12 21.67 -15.50
N ASP A 75 -1.06 22.51 -15.09
CA ASP A 75 -0.82 23.53 -14.06
C ASP A 75 -0.57 22.91 -12.69
N CYS A 76 -1.32 21.86 -12.34
CA CYS A 76 -1.08 21.08 -11.12
C CYS A 76 0.34 20.46 -11.11
N LEU A 77 0.77 19.86 -12.22
CA LEU A 77 2.12 19.32 -12.36
C LEU A 77 3.21 20.39 -12.25
N LYS A 78 2.99 21.60 -12.78
CA LYS A 78 3.92 22.73 -12.62
C LYS A 78 4.06 23.16 -11.15
N ILE A 79 2.97 23.16 -10.40
CA ILE A 79 2.99 23.46 -8.97
C ILE A 79 3.79 22.38 -8.22
N ILE A 80 3.55 21.10 -8.52
CA ILE A 80 4.28 19.98 -7.90
C ILE A 80 5.78 20.03 -8.23
N ASP A 81 6.16 20.31 -9.48
CA ASP A 81 7.57 20.41 -9.88
C ASP A 81 8.28 21.60 -9.23
N ARG A 82 7.56 22.70 -9.04
CA ARG A 82 8.06 23.90 -8.34
C ARG A 82 8.25 23.65 -6.84
N ASP A 83 7.23 23.09 -6.18
CA ASP A 83 7.17 22.99 -4.71
C ASP A 83 7.85 21.71 -4.18
N LYS A 84 8.03 20.69 -5.04
CA LYS A 84 8.69 19.40 -4.76
C LYS A 84 8.26 18.77 -3.44
N PRO A 85 6.96 18.51 -3.25
CA PRO A 85 6.49 17.89 -2.02
C PRO A 85 7.03 16.46 -1.85
N GLY A 86 7.18 16.03 -0.60
CA GLY A 86 7.47 14.64 -0.26
C GLY A 86 6.24 13.72 -0.28
N LEU A 87 5.03 14.30 -0.25
CA LEU A 87 3.76 13.59 -0.32
C LEU A 87 2.70 14.48 -1.00
N ILE A 88 1.91 13.91 -1.89
CA ILE A 88 0.72 14.55 -2.46
C ILE A 88 -0.52 13.95 -1.80
N CYS A 89 -1.43 14.79 -1.34
CA CYS A 89 -2.70 14.37 -0.74
C CYS A 89 -3.86 14.90 -1.58
N THR A 90 -4.74 14.04 -2.03
CA THR A 90 -5.92 14.43 -2.83
C THR A 90 -7.02 13.39 -2.68
N TYR A 91 -8.12 13.50 -3.41
CA TYR A 91 -9.21 12.52 -3.37
C TYR A 91 -9.62 12.09 -4.77
N ARG A 92 -10.35 10.98 -4.81
CA ARG A 92 -10.93 10.41 -6.03
C ARG A 92 -11.81 11.43 -6.74
N GLY A 93 -11.66 11.56 -8.06
CA GLY A 93 -12.52 12.44 -8.83
C GLY A 93 -12.31 13.93 -8.58
N LEU A 94 -11.09 14.35 -8.22
CA LEU A 94 -10.73 15.77 -8.24
C LEU A 94 -11.14 16.41 -9.58
N HIS A 95 -11.92 17.50 -9.54
CA HIS A 95 -12.53 18.17 -10.71
C HIS A 95 -13.48 17.30 -11.56
N SER A 96 -14.04 16.23 -11.00
CA SER A 96 -14.89 15.31 -11.74
C SER A 96 -15.95 14.62 -10.87
N ASP A 97 -17.14 14.39 -11.43
CA ASP A 97 -18.16 13.55 -10.79
C ASP A 97 -17.90 12.02 -10.95
N CYS A 98 -16.72 11.60 -11.41
CA CYS A 98 -16.43 10.20 -11.68
C CYS A 98 -16.56 9.29 -10.44
N TRP A 99 -16.38 9.86 -9.24
CA TRP A 99 -16.52 9.18 -7.96
C TRP A 99 -17.92 8.59 -7.75
N ARG A 100 -18.97 9.14 -8.39
CA ARG A 100 -20.34 8.63 -8.27
C ARG A 100 -20.54 7.26 -8.92
N TRP A 101 -19.63 6.89 -9.83
CA TRP A 101 -19.72 5.64 -10.59
C TRP A 101 -18.77 4.56 -10.05
N GLY A 102 -17.77 4.92 -9.25
CA GLY A 102 -16.87 3.94 -8.61
C GLY A 102 -15.99 3.15 -9.58
N HIS A 103 -15.75 3.66 -10.80
CA HIS A 103 -15.02 2.94 -11.86
C HIS A 103 -13.69 3.59 -12.28
N SER A 104 -13.26 4.64 -11.59
CA SER A 104 -12.00 5.36 -11.89
C SER A 104 -11.54 6.17 -10.68
N LEU A 105 -10.25 6.45 -10.61
CA LEU A 105 -9.66 7.37 -9.62
C LEU A 105 -9.85 8.85 -10.02
N GLY A 106 -10.18 9.11 -11.29
CA GLY A 106 -10.21 10.44 -11.89
C GLY A 106 -8.88 10.79 -12.56
N SER A 107 -8.96 11.60 -13.61
CA SER A 107 -7.83 11.91 -14.50
C SER A 107 -6.63 12.53 -13.78
N TYR A 108 -6.87 13.38 -12.78
CA TYR A 108 -5.79 13.96 -11.98
C TYR A 108 -5.02 12.89 -11.21
N VAL A 109 -5.71 12.04 -10.47
CA VAL A 109 -5.06 10.98 -9.67
C VAL A 109 -4.32 10.00 -10.58
N GLU A 110 -4.94 9.57 -11.68
CA GLU A 110 -4.34 8.65 -12.65
C GLU A 110 -3.07 9.22 -13.28
N VAL A 111 -3.05 10.51 -13.63
CA VAL A 111 -1.85 11.16 -14.17
C VAL A 111 -0.78 11.31 -13.10
N LEU A 112 -1.13 11.72 -11.88
CA LEU A 112 -0.17 11.89 -10.79
C LEU A 112 0.54 10.56 -10.48
N THR A 113 -0.21 9.47 -10.34
CA THR A 113 0.37 8.15 -10.03
C THR A 113 1.17 7.55 -11.18
N GLN A 114 1.11 8.11 -12.40
CA GLN A 114 1.93 7.69 -13.56
C GLN A 114 3.09 8.62 -13.91
N THR A 115 3.02 9.90 -13.55
CA THR A 115 3.99 10.90 -14.01
C THR A 115 4.97 11.37 -12.94
N VAL A 116 4.59 11.39 -11.67
CA VAL A 116 5.48 11.86 -10.59
C VAL A 116 6.02 10.69 -9.77
N ASN A 117 7.24 10.80 -9.24
CA ASN A 117 7.82 9.78 -8.35
C ASN A 117 7.53 10.08 -6.86
N ILE A 118 6.48 10.86 -6.61
CA ILE A 118 6.08 11.30 -5.28
C ILE A 118 4.89 10.44 -4.86
N PRO A 119 4.90 9.84 -3.65
CA PRO A 119 3.76 9.12 -3.11
C PRO A 119 2.48 9.95 -3.11
N VAL A 120 1.35 9.31 -3.44
CA VAL A 120 0.04 9.96 -3.52
C VAL A 120 -0.90 9.31 -2.51
N LEU A 121 -1.31 10.07 -1.49
CA LEU A 121 -2.36 9.70 -0.55
C LEU A 121 -3.72 10.14 -1.11
N VAL A 122 -4.53 9.15 -1.52
CA VAL A 122 -5.82 9.33 -2.18
C VAL A 122 -6.94 9.00 -1.20
N PHE A 123 -7.75 9.99 -0.87
CA PHE A 123 -8.93 9.83 -0.02
C PHE A 123 -10.19 9.47 -0.83
N PRO A 124 -11.21 8.87 -0.19
CA PRO A 124 -12.57 8.87 -0.72
C PRO A 124 -13.00 10.30 -1.08
N HIS A 125 -13.86 10.44 -2.10
CA HIS A 125 -14.35 11.76 -2.47
C HIS A 125 -15.17 12.36 -1.31
N PRO A 126 -14.97 13.63 -0.92
CA PRO A 126 -15.65 14.26 0.23
C PRO A 126 -17.19 14.27 0.16
N GLY A 127 -17.75 14.15 -1.05
CA GLY A 127 -19.19 14.02 -1.27
C GLY A 127 -19.76 12.60 -1.20
N SER A 128 -18.94 11.56 -0.97
CA SER A 128 -19.41 10.18 -0.87
C SER A 128 -20.03 9.88 0.50
N ALA A 129 -20.87 8.85 0.58
CA ALA A 129 -21.44 8.40 1.86
C ALA A 129 -20.36 7.85 2.82
N ALA A 130 -19.25 7.35 2.26
CA ALA A 130 -18.06 6.91 2.98
C ALA A 130 -17.04 8.04 3.20
N ALA A 131 -17.42 9.30 3.00
CA ALA A 131 -16.53 10.43 3.23
C ALA A 131 -16.09 10.43 4.69
N LEU A 132 -14.78 10.33 4.88
CA LEU A 132 -14.17 10.44 6.20
C LEU A 132 -14.33 11.87 6.70
N SER A 133 -14.85 12.00 7.92
CA SER A 133 -14.90 13.29 8.61
C SER A 133 -13.57 13.56 9.31
N ALA A 134 -13.21 14.83 9.43
CA ALA A 134 -12.10 15.25 10.28
C ALA A 134 -12.35 14.87 11.77
N ASP A 135 -13.61 14.73 12.17
CA ASP A 135 -14.05 14.44 13.54
C ASP A 135 -14.21 12.93 13.86
N GLY A 136 -14.00 12.03 12.89
CA GLY A 136 -14.18 10.57 13.06
C GLY A 136 -13.03 9.85 13.77
N ASP A 137 -13.03 8.51 13.82
CA ASP A 137 -11.98 7.71 14.45
C ASP A 137 -10.59 7.88 13.80
N ASP A 138 -9.55 7.83 14.62
CA ASP A 138 -8.14 7.99 14.20
C ASP A 138 -7.67 6.83 13.31
N CYS A 139 -6.81 7.13 12.33
CA CYS A 139 -6.16 6.09 11.52
C CYS A 139 -5.30 5.24 12.44
N SER A 140 -5.77 4.05 12.79
CA SER A 140 -5.17 3.16 13.79
C SER A 140 -4.78 1.82 13.20
N ARG A 141 -5.40 1.43 12.08
CA ARG A 141 -5.16 0.16 11.40
C ARG A 141 -4.74 0.42 9.95
N VAL A 142 -3.47 0.14 9.68
CA VAL A 142 -2.88 0.29 8.34
C VAL A 142 -2.64 -1.09 7.76
N MET A 143 -2.91 -1.25 6.47
CA MET A 143 -2.59 -2.47 5.73
C MET A 143 -1.57 -2.14 4.65
N ALA A 144 -0.46 -2.87 4.62
CA ALA A 144 0.48 -2.86 3.51
C ALA A 144 0.25 -4.12 2.67
N MET A 145 0.09 -3.94 1.36
CA MET A 145 -0.21 -5.04 0.46
C MET A 145 0.67 -5.07 -0.77
N THR A 146 1.04 -6.29 -1.17
CA THR A 146 1.75 -6.62 -2.40
C THR A 146 1.64 -8.12 -2.64
N ASP A 147 1.82 -8.54 -3.88
CA ASP A 147 2.01 -9.92 -4.29
C ASP A 147 3.42 -10.46 -3.96
N HIS A 148 4.38 -9.58 -3.62
CA HIS A 148 5.72 -9.96 -3.18
C HIS A 148 6.27 -9.04 -2.10
N LEU A 149 5.97 -9.36 -0.83
CA LEU A 149 6.35 -8.54 0.33
C LEU A 149 7.84 -8.65 0.68
N ALA A 150 8.44 -9.81 0.42
CA ALA A 150 9.79 -10.10 0.85
C ALA A 150 10.80 -9.13 0.22
N GLY A 151 11.56 -8.44 1.06
CA GLY A 151 12.56 -7.46 0.61
C GLY A 151 12.02 -6.06 0.33
N ASP A 152 10.70 -5.85 0.37
CA ASP A 152 10.12 -4.52 0.19
C ASP A 152 10.15 -3.70 1.48
N SER A 153 11.32 -3.13 1.77
CA SER A 153 11.47 -2.26 2.94
C SER A 153 10.78 -0.92 2.73
N ARG A 154 10.64 -0.42 1.50
CA ARG A 154 10.01 0.87 1.22
C ARG A 154 8.53 0.84 1.59
N LEU A 155 7.81 -0.20 1.17
CA LEU A 155 6.39 -0.39 1.47
C LEU A 155 6.15 -0.48 2.98
N VAL A 156 6.93 -1.31 3.67
CA VAL A 156 6.81 -1.50 5.12
C VAL A 156 7.14 -0.22 5.89
N ASN A 157 8.22 0.50 5.53
CA ASN A 157 8.56 1.76 6.18
C ASN A 157 7.50 2.85 5.95
N ALA A 158 6.91 2.92 4.77
CA ALA A 158 5.80 3.83 4.49
C ALA A 158 4.58 3.48 5.35
N ALA A 159 4.19 2.21 5.42
CA ALA A 159 3.06 1.79 6.23
C ALA A 159 3.28 2.01 7.73
N LEU A 160 4.50 1.79 8.24
CA LEU A 160 4.87 2.11 9.62
C LEU A 160 4.74 3.60 9.92
N PHE A 161 5.12 4.49 9.00
CA PHE A 161 5.00 5.95 9.20
C PHE A 161 3.55 6.40 9.42
N PHE A 162 2.60 5.78 8.73
CA PHE A 162 1.18 6.07 8.88
C PHE A 162 0.50 5.27 10.00
N THR A 163 1.19 4.31 10.63
CA THR A 163 0.65 3.54 11.74
C THR A 163 0.98 4.25 13.05
N PRO A 164 -0.01 4.68 13.85
CA PRO A 164 0.28 5.40 15.08
C PRO A 164 0.87 4.49 16.15
N ALA A 165 1.44 5.11 17.19
CA ALA A 165 1.80 4.38 18.39
C ALA A 165 0.57 3.65 18.96
N ARG A 166 0.76 2.36 19.26
CA ARG A 166 -0.25 1.37 19.68
C ARG A 166 -1.30 1.05 18.60
N GLY A 167 -1.05 1.46 17.36
CA GLY A 167 -1.80 1.03 16.19
C GLY A 167 -1.37 -0.36 15.71
N THR A 168 -2.10 -0.83 14.70
CA THR A 168 -1.91 -2.15 14.09
C THR A 168 -1.51 -2.00 12.63
N LEU A 169 -0.41 -2.66 12.24
CA LEU A 169 0.04 -2.80 10.88
C LEU A 169 -0.22 -4.23 10.39
N HIS A 170 -1.12 -4.37 9.42
CA HIS A 170 -1.36 -5.60 8.69
C HIS A 170 -0.37 -5.70 7.52
N LEU A 171 0.50 -6.70 7.56
CA LEU A 171 1.38 -7.04 6.45
C LEU A 171 0.78 -8.19 5.64
N THR A 172 0.39 -7.90 4.41
CA THR A 172 -0.36 -8.82 3.55
C THR A 172 0.45 -9.22 2.32
N ASN A 173 0.52 -10.53 2.08
CA ASN A 173 1.10 -11.13 0.88
C ASN A 173 0.14 -12.18 0.33
N ILE A 174 -0.46 -11.91 -0.83
CA ILE A 174 -1.36 -12.87 -1.49
C ILE A 174 -0.70 -13.38 -2.76
N GLU A 175 -0.48 -14.70 -2.79
CA GLU A 175 0.20 -15.40 -3.89
C GLU A 175 -0.82 -15.96 -4.89
N ASP A 176 -0.56 -15.76 -6.20
CA ASP A 176 -1.47 -16.14 -7.29
C ASP A 176 -1.84 -17.64 -7.29
N GLU A 177 -3.07 -17.92 -6.86
CA GLU A 177 -3.64 -19.26 -6.85
C GLU A 177 -3.73 -19.87 -8.26
N GLN A 178 -4.10 -19.08 -9.28
CA GLN A 178 -4.20 -19.57 -10.66
C GLN A 178 -2.84 -19.99 -11.22
N VAL A 179 -1.79 -19.22 -10.92
CA VAL A 179 -0.41 -19.56 -11.29
C VAL A 179 0.05 -20.81 -10.54
N PHE A 180 -0.24 -20.91 -9.24
CA PHE A 180 0.06 -22.09 -8.44
C PHE A 180 -0.61 -23.35 -9.02
N GLU A 181 -1.91 -23.30 -9.29
CA GLU A 181 -2.68 -24.40 -9.87
C GLU A 181 -2.17 -24.80 -11.27
N ARG A 182 -1.77 -23.81 -12.09
CA ARG A 182 -1.16 -24.08 -13.40
C ARG A 182 0.14 -24.87 -13.27
N TYR A 183 0.99 -24.56 -12.30
CA TYR A 183 2.21 -25.33 -12.05
C TYR A 183 1.90 -26.74 -11.52
N MET A 184 0.94 -26.86 -10.60
CA MET A 184 0.52 -28.17 -10.09
C MET A 184 -0.03 -29.07 -11.19
N ALA A 185 -0.85 -28.55 -12.11
CA ALA A 185 -1.36 -29.29 -13.26
C ALA A 185 -0.26 -29.80 -14.21
N ALA A 186 0.89 -29.13 -14.27
CA ALA A 186 2.05 -29.61 -15.02
C ALA A 186 2.81 -30.69 -14.25
N ILE A 187 3.01 -30.50 -12.94
CA ILE A 187 3.72 -31.44 -12.06
C ILE A 187 2.97 -32.78 -11.96
N GLU A 188 1.64 -32.75 -11.89
CA GLU A 188 0.78 -33.94 -11.84
C GLU A 188 0.92 -34.86 -13.07
N LYS A 189 1.40 -34.32 -14.19
CA LYS A 189 1.65 -35.11 -15.41
C LYS A 189 3.00 -35.83 -15.41
N ILE A 190 3.83 -35.64 -14.39
CA ILE A 190 5.15 -36.28 -14.27
C ILE A 190 4.98 -37.61 -13.51
N PRO A 191 5.07 -38.79 -14.17
CA PRO A 191 4.66 -40.05 -13.56
C PRO A 191 5.47 -40.50 -12.34
N SER A 192 6.69 -39.97 -12.17
CA SER A 192 7.61 -40.32 -11.09
C SER A 192 7.55 -39.37 -9.89
N VAL A 193 6.65 -38.38 -9.90
CA VAL A 193 6.54 -37.37 -8.85
C VAL A 193 5.31 -37.65 -7.99
N ASP A 194 5.50 -37.65 -6.67
CA ASP A 194 4.39 -37.58 -5.72
C ASP A 194 3.83 -36.15 -5.70
N SER A 195 2.81 -35.91 -6.53
CA SER A 195 2.22 -34.58 -6.70
C SER A 195 1.57 -34.04 -5.43
N ALA A 196 1.05 -34.91 -4.56
CA ALA A 196 0.47 -34.50 -3.28
C ALA A 196 1.54 -33.94 -2.34
N ALA A 197 2.66 -34.68 -2.19
CA ALA A 197 3.80 -34.22 -1.40
C ALA A 197 4.42 -32.94 -2.00
N VAL A 198 4.50 -32.82 -3.32
CA VAL A 198 5.02 -31.60 -3.96
C VAL A 198 4.12 -30.41 -3.70
N ARG A 199 2.79 -30.57 -3.77
CA ARG A 199 1.83 -29.49 -3.51
C ARG A 199 2.04 -28.85 -2.15
N GLU A 200 2.07 -29.68 -1.11
CA GLU A 200 2.24 -29.23 0.28
C GLU A 200 3.58 -28.53 0.48
N ASN A 201 4.67 -29.14 -0.01
CA ASN A 201 6.01 -28.58 0.15
C ASN A 201 6.21 -27.30 -0.66
N LEU A 202 5.70 -27.23 -1.88
CA LEU A 202 5.81 -26.05 -2.73
C LEU A 202 5.02 -24.88 -2.12
N LEU A 203 3.78 -25.12 -1.72
CA LEU A 203 2.96 -24.10 -1.05
C LEU A 203 3.62 -23.59 0.22
N PHE A 204 4.08 -24.50 1.08
CA PHE A 204 4.82 -24.12 2.28
C PHE A 204 6.03 -23.26 1.95
N ARG A 205 6.77 -23.57 0.88
CA ARG A 205 7.97 -22.84 0.48
C ARG A 205 7.68 -21.46 -0.09
N ILE A 206 6.66 -21.33 -0.94
CA ILE A 206 6.22 -20.03 -1.50
C ILE A 206 5.84 -19.09 -0.36
N LEU A 207 4.94 -19.52 0.53
CA LEU A 207 4.47 -18.66 1.62
C LEU A 207 5.51 -18.42 2.72
N LYS A 208 6.53 -19.27 2.82
CA LYS A 208 7.55 -19.15 3.87
C LYS A 208 8.39 -17.89 3.72
N GLU A 209 8.68 -17.45 2.52
CA GLU A 209 9.53 -16.28 2.30
C GLU A 209 8.90 -15.01 2.89
N ALA A 210 7.62 -14.76 2.58
CA ALA A 210 6.85 -13.68 3.18
C ALA A 210 6.76 -13.80 4.71
N ARG A 211 6.52 -15.02 5.25
CA ARG A 211 6.48 -15.25 6.70
C ARG A 211 7.81 -14.90 7.37
N ASP A 212 8.91 -15.40 6.84
CA ASP A 212 10.26 -15.14 7.37
C ASP A 212 10.58 -13.64 7.31
N TYR A 213 10.16 -12.93 6.26
CA TYR A 213 10.32 -11.49 6.15
C TYR A 213 9.49 -10.71 7.17
N ILE A 214 8.20 -11.03 7.36
CA ILE A 214 7.35 -10.40 8.39
C ILE A 214 7.92 -10.62 9.79
N GLN A 215 8.48 -11.81 10.07
CA GLN A 215 9.16 -12.05 11.34
C GLN A 215 10.38 -11.13 11.51
N SER A 216 11.13 -10.85 10.44
CA SER A 216 12.20 -9.85 10.47
C SER A 216 11.67 -8.43 10.72
N CYS A 217 10.52 -8.06 10.15
CA CYS A 217 9.86 -6.79 10.43
C CYS A 217 9.53 -6.66 11.92
N ARG A 218 8.92 -7.68 12.53
CA ARG A 218 8.60 -7.71 13.97
C ARG A 218 9.84 -7.51 14.84
N ALA A 219 10.92 -8.22 14.53
CA ALA A 219 12.17 -8.13 15.28
C ALA A 219 12.75 -6.70 15.22
N VAL A 220 12.87 -6.14 14.02
CA VAL A 220 13.43 -4.80 13.83
C VAL A 220 12.53 -3.72 14.44
N VAL A 221 11.20 -3.79 14.28
CA VAL A 221 10.26 -2.84 14.88
C VAL A 221 10.38 -2.83 16.42
N ALA A 222 10.53 -4.01 17.04
CA ALA A 222 10.79 -4.12 18.46
C ALA A 222 12.16 -3.56 18.87
N GLU A 223 13.22 -3.82 18.08
CA GLU A 223 14.57 -3.28 18.32
C GLU A 223 14.62 -1.76 18.21
N GLN A 224 13.84 -1.17 17.31
CA GLN A 224 13.70 0.29 17.16
C GLN A 224 12.80 0.92 18.23
N GLY A 225 12.15 0.12 19.08
CA GLY A 225 11.26 0.61 20.13
C GLY A 225 9.95 1.21 19.62
N LEU A 226 9.51 0.83 18.42
CA LEU A 226 8.25 1.28 17.86
C LEU A 226 7.09 0.50 18.52
N GLU A 227 6.14 1.22 19.13
CA GLU A 227 4.95 0.63 19.75
C GLU A 227 3.91 0.24 18.68
N VAL A 228 4.22 -0.61 17.71
CA VAL A 228 3.28 -1.05 16.65
C VAL A 228 3.04 -2.55 16.71
N GLU A 229 1.79 -2.98 16.66
CA GLU A 229 1.44 -4.40 16.52
C GLU A 229 1.48 -4.81 15.04
N ILE A 230 2.20 -5.87 14.71
CA ILE A 230 2.26 -6.40 13.34
C ILE A 230 1.47 -7.70 13.21
N LEU A 231 0.37 -7.63 12.46
CA LEU A 231 -0.42 -8.79 12.07
C LEU A 231 -0.03 -9.27 10.66
N GLU A 232 -0.13 -10.57 10.43
CA GLU A 232 0.18 -11.20 9.14
C GLU A 232 -1.07 -11.72 8.46
N ALA A 233 -1.16 -11.52 7.15
CA ALA A 233 -2.12 -12.18 6.27
C ALA A 233 -1.37 -12.74 5.05
N ILE A 234 -1.08 -14.04 5.06
CA ILE A 234 -0.33 -14.71 4.00
C ILE A 234 -1.13 -15.89 3.48
N GLU A 235 -1.67 -15.74 2.27
CA GLU A 235 -2.66 -16.64 1.70
C GLU A 235 -2.40 -16.88 0.20
N LEU A 236 -2.93 -17.99 -0.31
CA LEU A 236 -3.14 -18.12 -1.76
C LEU A 236 -4.45 -17.44 -2.11
N GLY A 237 -4.44 -16.68 -3.18
CA GLY A 237 -5.58 -15.94 -3.70
C GLY A 237 -5.09 -15.00 -4.79
N MET A 238 -5.94 -14.14 -5.30
CA MET A 238 -5.58 -12.93 -6.09
C MET A 238 -6.85 -12.31 -6.70
N HIS A 239 -8.00 -12.59 -6.11
CA HIS A 239 -9.21 -11.87 -6.46
C HIS A 239 -9.25 -10.57 -5.66
N VAL A 240 -9.69 -9.50 -6.31
CA VAL A 240 -10.03 -8.22 -5.65
C VAL A 240 -10.88 -8.45 -4.39
N GLU A 241 -11.75 -9.45 -4.45
CA GLU A 241 -12.62 -9.82 -3.34
C GLU A 241 -11.87 -10.32 -2.11
N ASP A 242 -10.75 -11.03 -2.27
CA ASP A 242 -9.93 -11.51 -1.15
C ASP A 242 -9.37 -10.32 -0.37
N TYR A 243 -8.83 -9.33 -1.10
CA TYR A 243 -8.34 -8.09 -0.52
C TYR A 243 -9.45 -7.26 0.14
N ARG A 244 -10.63 -7.18 -0.50
CA ARG A 244 -11.79 -6.51 0.09
C ARG A 244 -12.20 -7.14 1.41
N GLN A 245 -12.23 -8.47 1.48
CA GLN A 245 -12.55 -9.19 2.71
C GLN A 245 -11.52 -8.92 3.80
N LEU A 246 -10.23 -8.88 3.47
CA LEU A 246 -9.17 -8.53 4.44
C LEU A 246 -9.32 -7.09 4.94
N VAL A 247 -9.61 -6.13 4.06
CA VAL A 247 -9.86 -4.73 4.42
C VAL A 247 -11.02 -4.61 5.39
N VAL A 248 -12.14 -5.28 5.09
CA VAL A 248 -13.35 -5.25 5.94
C VAL A 248 -13.10 -5.97 7.26
N ALA A 249 -12.52 -7.17 7.24
CA ALA A 249 -12.27 -7.97 8.45
C ALA A 249 -11.23 -7.33 9.38
N GLY A 250 -10.25 -6.64 8.82
CA GLY A 250 -9.24 -5.88 9.57
C GLY A 250 -9.74 -4.52 10.08
N GLU A 251 -10.88 -4.02 9.57
CA GLU A 251 -11.35 -2.64 9.76
C GLU A 251 -10.24 -1.64 9.39
N ILE A 252 -9.68 -1.80 8.18
CA ILE A 252 -8.51 -1.05 7.74
C ILE A 252 -8.86 0.42 7.44
N ASP A 253 -8.09 1.34 8.03
CA ASP A 253 -8.25 2.80 7.89
C ASP A 253 -7.41 3.41 6.76
N LEU A 254 -6.36 2.69 6.33
CA LEU A 254 -5.46 3.08 5.24
C LEU A 254 -4.86 1.83 4.58
N LEU A 255 -4.97 1.76 3.26
CA LEU A 255 -4.29 0.74 2.47
C LEU A 255 -3.07 1.34 1.77
N VAL A 256 -1.91 0.71 1.93
CA VAL A 256 -0.64 1.11 1.31
C VAL A 256 -0.26 0.08 0.26
N MET A 257 0.04 0.55 -0.96
CA MET A 257 0.43 -0.31 -2.07
C MET A 257 1.45 0.38 -2.98
N ASN A 258 2.32 -0.42 -3.59
CA ASN A 258 3.13 0.05 -4.70
C ASN A 258 2.26 0.18 -5.93
N THR A 259 2.42 1.29 -6.64
CA THR A 259 1.75 1.47 -7.92
C THR A 259 2.64 1.11 -9.10
N ARG A 260 3.96 1.27 -8.99
CA ARG A 260 4.89 0.96 -10.09
C ARG A 260 5.90 -0.10 -9.69
N GLU A 261 6.17 -1.02 -10.61
CA GLU A 261 7.40 -1.81 -10.60
C GLU A 261 8.52 -1.04 -11.32
N VAL A 262 9.77 -1.35 -11.01
CA VAL A 262 10.98 -0.66 -11.53
C VAL A 262 11.00 -0.56 -13.06
N ASP A 263 10.37 -1.51 -13.77
CA ASP A 263 10.36 -1.61 -15.24
C ASP A 263 8.99 -1.33 -15.89
N GLN A 264 7.97 -0.88 -15.13
CA GLN A 264 6.62 -0.64 -15.66
C GLN A 264 6.25 0.85 -15.69
N LEU A 265 5.74 1.30 -16.84
CA LEU A 265 5.29 2.67 -17.07
C LEU A 265 3.86 2.96 -16.56
N ALA A 266 3.13 1.92 -16.15
CA ALA A 266 1.74 2.00 -15.72
C ALA A 266 1.55 1.35 -14.34
N MET A 267 0.43 1.66 -13.69
CA MET A 267 0.09 1.00 -12.43
C MET A 267 -0.02 -0.51 -12.63
N HIS A 268 0.61 -1.31 -11.76
CA HIS A 268 0.48 -2.76 -11.80
C HIS A 268 -1.01 -3.15 -11.79
N GLY A 269 -1.41 -4.11 -12.64
CA GLY A 269 -2.83 -4.38 -12.95
C GLY A 269 -3.70 -4.64 -11.72
N LEU A 270 -3.17 -5.36 -10.73
CA LEU A 270 -3.84 -5.60 -9.45
C LEU A 270 -3.97 -4.32 -8.61
N ALA A 271 -2.89 -3.53 -8.47
CA ALA A 271 -2.89 -2.28 -7.71
C ALA A 271 -3.92 -1.29 -8.26
N TYR A 272 -4.01 -1.15 -9.59
CA TYR A 272 -5.03 -0.30 -10.20
C TYR A 272 -6.45 -0.81 -9.94
N THR A 273 -6.67 -2.12 -10.10
CA THR A 273 -8.00 -2.70 -9.92
C THR A 273 -8.48 -2.51 -8.48
N LEU A 274 -7.61 -2.77 -7.51
CA LEU A 274 -7.90 -2.53 -6.10
C LEU A 274 -8.08 -1.06 -5.79
N ALA A 275 -7.27 -0.19 -6.39
CA ALA A 275 -7.44 1.24 -6.24
C ALA A 275 -8.80 1.69 -6.75
N VAL A 276 -9.34 1.14 -7.85
CA VAL A 276 -10.70 1.47 -8.30
C VAL A 276 -11.77 0.91 -7.35
N GLU A 277 -11.62 -0.34 -6.93
CA GLU A 277 -12.66 -1.12 -6.22
C GLU A 277 -12.76 -0.80 -4.71
N LEU A 278 -11.69 -0.32 -4.08
CA LEU A 278 -11.65 0.05 -2.66
C LEU A 278 -11.87 1.57 -2.50
N CYS A 279 -13.07 2.03 -2.87
CA CYS A 279 -13.38 3.46 -2.95
C CYS A 279 -13.72 4.14 -1.62
N ASP A 280 -13.98 3.34 -0.58
CA ASP A 280 -14.47 3.79 0.72
C ASP A 280 -13.37 4.01 1.76
N ILE A 281 -12.11 3.66 1.43
CA ILE A 281 -10.95 3.87 2.30
C ILE A 281 -9.85 4.71 1.61
N PRO A 282 -9.03 5.43 2.38
CA PRO A 282 -7.82 6.06 1.88
C PRO A 282 -6.79 5.05 1.37
N LEU A 283 -6.09 5.45 0.32
CA LEU A 283 -5.02 4.68 -0.32
C LEU A 283 -3.74 5.48 -0.35
N LEU A 284 -2.63 4.92 0.13
CA LEU A 284 -1.30 5.43 -0.14
C LEU A 284 -0.69 4.67 -1.32
N LEU A 285 -0.46 5.41 -2.40
CA LEU A 285 0.06 4.91 -3.66
C LEU A 285 1.54 5.31 -3.80
N LEU A 286 2.44 4.31 -3.75
CA LEU A 286 3.89 4.49 -3.78
C LEU A 286 4.52 4.38 -5.17
#